data_AF-A0A820A9L8-F1
#
_entry.id   AF-A0A820A9L8-F1
#
_cell.length_a   1.000
_cell.length_b   1.000
_cell.length_c   1.000
_cell.angle_alpha   90.00
_cell.angle_beta   90.00
_cell.angle_gamma   90.00
#
_symmetry.space_group_name_H-M   'P 1'
#
loop_
_entity.id
_entity.type
_entity.pdbx_description
1 polymer ?
#
loop_
_entity_poly.entity_id
_entity_poly.type
_entity_poly.pdbx_seq_one_letter_code
_entity_poly.pdbx_strand_id
1 'polypeptide(L)'
;MVDQITSIRLSDHDNIPYEIDRFLSHGFTFRQFTRLKSLTLYCNCCKQVQEKILFELHYISTELTHLTIILNTNYYFGIDINERNRSLVNIIWSLPKLIYCKIKMPYFPVPTIVSTSLQHLLIVGRPFYSFHDIAYLIKYTPHLKQLTLPRKERQSTDHELSSSLTSIISLNTEFYLEQEHRIINFFRNMPNLCQLTFRMVNLYIDGYKLEQIIRNDLIKLKILRFEMSIISNNENIRIQKVPELLKSYSSPFWLEERRWFVRCDWQQNNNNVYLYTLPYAFYDYHLVWPIRSQLTCFPDYTYDWSYNRVQKLRVWHTADQKSAQLNMHFSQINRLILSFPIDNQFYSIIRPIISIIRKTC
;
A
#
# COMPACT_ATOMS: atom_id res chain seq x y z
N MET A 1 11.85 26.11 -28.08
CA MET A 1 12.15 25.87 -26.65
C MET A 1 11.28 24.75 -26.06
N VAL A 2 10.01 24.65 -26.46
CA VAL A 2 9.04 23.62 -25.99
C VAL A 2 9.50 22.17 -26.27
N ASP A 3 10.18 21.92 -27.41
CA ASP A 3 10.65 20.59 -27.80
C ASP A 3 11.75 19.98 -26.90
N GLN A 4 12.34 20.77 -25.99
CA GLN A 4 13.35 20.27 -25.05
C GLN A 4 12.73 19.80 -23.72
N ILE A 5 11.45 20.09 -23.49
CA ILE A 5 10.78 19.74 -22.24
C ILE A 5 10.47 18.25 -22.23
N THR A 6 11.07 17.55 -21.28
CA THR A 6 10.95 16.09 -21.14
C THR A 6 10.08 15.66 -19.96
N SER A 7 9.74 16.60 -19.07
CA SER A 7 8.94 16.34 -17.89
C SER A 7 8.04 17.54 -17.57
N ILE A 8 6.78 17.26 -17.27
CA ILE A 8 5.80 18.26 -16.83
C ILE A 8 5.17 17.77 -15.53
N ARG A 9 5.09 18.67 -14.55
CA ARG A 9 4.34 18.47 -13.31
C ARG A 9 3.41 19.65 -13.09
N LEU A 10 2.11 19.37 -13.02
CA LEU A 10 1.07 20.35 -12.73
C LEU A 10 0.27 19.88 -11.52
N SER A 11 -0.12 20.82 -10.67
CA SER A 11 -0.76 20.53 -9.40
C SER A 11 -1.72 21.61 -8.91
N ASP A 12 -2.99 21.25 -8.83
CA ASP A 12 -4.03 22.06 -8.20
C ASP A 12 -4.01 21.90 -6.66
N HIS A 13 -2.87 22.21 -6.04
CA HIS A 13 -2.76 22.27 -4.59
C HIS A 13 -3.44 23.53 -4.02
N ASP A 14 -3.76 23.54 -2.73
CA ASP A 14 -4.44 24.66 -2.06
C ASP A 14 -3.69 26.00 -2.25
N ASN A 15 -2.37 25.97 -2.41
CA ASN A 15 -1.55 27.17 -2.64
C ASN A 15 -1.56 27.67 -4.10
N ILE A 16 -1.89 26.81 -5.07
CA ILE A 16 -1.93 27.15 -6.51
C ILE A 16 -3.17 26.44 -7.13
N PRO A 17 -4.39 26.89 -6.79
CA PRO A 17 -5.59 26.27 -7.34
C PRO A 17 -5.71 26.54 -8.85
N TYR A 18 -6.25 25.57 -9.58
CA TYR A 18 -6.51 25.65 -11.03
C TYR A 18 -5.28 25.85 -11.91
N GLU A 19 -4.08 25.45 -11.45
CA GLU A 19 -2.85 25.49 -12.25
C GLU A 19 -3.04 24.73 -13.57
N ILE A 20 -3.67 23.55 -13.52
CA ILE A 20 -3.89 22.73 -14.72
C ILE A 20 -4.80 23.46 -15.71
N ASP A 21 -5.91 24.04 -15.22
CA ASP A 21 -6.84 24.75 -16.10
C ASP A 21 -6.21 26.02 -16.68
N ARG A 22 -5.44 26.78 -15.87
CA ARG A 22 -4.68 27.93 -16.35
C ARG A 22 -3.69 27.51 -17.42
N PHE A 23 -2.89 26.47 -17.18
CA PHE A 23 -1.94 25.95 -18.16
C PHE A 23 -2.61 25.66 -19.52
N LEU A 24 -3.72 24.92 -19.49
CA LEU A 24 -4.46 24.56 -20.70
C LEU A 24 -5.15 25.77 -21.36
N SER A 25 -5.67 26.71 -20.57
CA SER A 25 -6.33 27.93 -21.08
C SER A 25 -5.38 28.89 -21.81
N HIS A 26 -4.08 28.85 -21.50
CA HIS A 26 -3.05 29.63 -22.20
C HIS A 26 -2.57 28.96 -23.50
N GLY A 27 -3.27 27.92 -23.98
CA GLY A 27 -2.97 27.25 -25.24
C GLY A 27 -1.80 26.25 -25.18
N PHE A 28 -1.26 25.98 -23.99
CA PHE A 28 -0.28 24.90 -23.80
C PHE A 28 -1.02 23.56 -23.85
N THR A 29 -0.73 22.78 -24.88
CA THR A 29 -1.31 21.45 -25.11
C THR A 29 -0.22 20.40 -25.01
N PHE A 30 -0.50 19.22 -24.43
CA PHE A 30 0.53 18.21 -24.19
C PHE A 30 1.17 17.70 -25.50
N ARG A 31 0.44 17.78 -26.61
CA ARG A 31 0.91 17.48 -27.97
C ARG A 31 2.09 18.36 -28.44
N GLN A 32 2.25 19.57 -27.90
CA GLN A 32 3.36 20.47 -28.27
C GLN A 32 4.70 19.98 -27.70
N PHE A 33 4.67 19.15 -26.66
CA PHE A 33 5.87 18.63 -26.00
C PHE A 33 6.24 17.27 -26.60
N THR A 34 6.74 17.29 -27.83
CA THR A 34 7.03 16.10 -28.63
C THR A 34 8.01 15.12 -27.95
N ARG A 35 8.89 15.61 -27.07
CA ARG A 35 9.88 14.81 -26.32
C ARG A 35 9.47 14.52 -24.86
N LEU A 36 8.21 14.75 -24.51
CA LEU A 36 7.71 14.53 -23.15
C LEU A 36 7.79 13.05 -22.76
N LYS A 37 8.60 12.74 -21.76
CA LYS A 37 8.79 11.39 -21.22
C LYS A 37 8.04 11.16 -19.92
N SER A 38 7.79 12.22 -19.15
CA SER A 38 7.12 12.15 -17.85
C SER A 38 6.02 13.21 -17.71
N LEU A 39 4.85 12.77 -17.28
CA LEU A 39 3.73 13.66 -16.98
C LEU A 39 3.20 13.35 -15.58
N THR A 40 3.07 14.38 -14.75
CA THR A 40 2.48 14.28 -13.42
C THR A 40 1.37 15.31 -13.24
N LEU A 41 0.16 14.84 -12.97
CA LEU A 41 -1.02 15.67 -12.77
C LEU A 41 -1.61 15.40 -11.39
N TYR A 42 -1.64 16.43 -10.53
CA TYR A 42 -2.38 16.42 -9.27
C TYR A 42 -3.62 17.31 -9.43
N CYS A 43 -4.76 16.67 -9.64
CA CYS A 43 -5.99 17.33 -10.04
C CYS A 43 -7.02 17.25 -8.90
N ASN A 44 -7.31 18.41 -8.30
CA ASN A 44 -8.43 18.62 -7.38
C ASN A 44 -9.65 19.14 -8.17
N CYS A 45 -9.91 18.60 -9.36
CA CYS A 45 -10.69 19.31 -10.37
C CYS A 45 -12.17 18.90 -10.47
N CYS A 46 -12.95 19.81 -11.05
CA CYS A 46 -14.30 19.55 -11.55
C CYS A 46 -14.30 18.71 -12.85
N LYS A 47 -15.48 18.24 -13.27
CA LYS A 47 -15.70 17.40 -14.46
C LYS A 47 -15.03 17.95 -15.74
N GLN A 48 -15.10 19.26 -15.96
CA GLN A 48 -14.60 19.90 -17.19
C GLN A 48 -13.08 19.76 -17.37
N VAL A 49 -12.29 19.93 -16.30
CA VAL A 49 -10.83 19.80 -16.39
C VAL A 49 -10.43 18.34 -16.66
N GLN A 50 -11.16 17.37 -16.12
CA GLN A 50 -10.94 15.96 -16.43
C GLN A 50 -11.18 15.64 -17.91
N GLU A 51 -12.21 16.22 -18.51
CA GLU A 51 -12.50 16.09 -19.94
C GLU A 51 -11.39 16.72 -20.80
N LYS A 52 -10.87 17.89 -20.40
CA LYS A 52 -9.69 18.47 -21.06
C LYS A 52 -8.45 17.58 -20.93
N ILE A 53 -8.18 17.03 -19.74
CA ILE A 53 -7.07 16.09 -19.53
C ILE A 53 -7.23 14.85 -20.41
N LEU A 54 -8.44 14.28 -20.47
CA LEU A 54 -8.77 13.15 -21.34
C LEU A 54 -8.46 13.45 -22.80
N PHE A 55 -8.92 14.60 -23.28
CA PHE A 55 -8.66 15.06 -24.64
C PHE A 55 -7.16 15.21 -24.91
N GLU A 56 -6.43 15.86 -24.02
CA GLU A 56 -4.98 16.09 -24.19
C GLU A 56 -4.15 14.80 -24.11
N LEU A 57 -4.53 13.85 -23.24
CA LEU A 57 -3.87 12.55 -23.14
C LEU A 57 -4.06 11.68 -24.39
N HIS A 58 -5.17 11.86 -25.12
CA HIS A 58 -5.38 11.14 -26.38
C HIS A 58 -4.35 11.50 -27.45
N TYR A 59 -3.81 12.72 -27.41
CA TYR A 59 -2.85 13.24 -28.40
C TYR A 59 -1.44 13.44 -27.82
N ILE A 60 -1.16 12.89 -26.63
CA ILE A 60 0.13 13.07 -25.98
C ILE A 60 1.26 12.38 -26.75
N SER A 61 2.49 12.87 -26.56
CA SER A 61 3.68 12.30 -27.18
C SER A 61 3.76 10.78 -27.02
N THR A 62 4.10 10.10 -28.11
CA THR A 62 4.39 8.66 -28.15
C THR A 62 5.66 8.29 -27.37
N GLU A 63 6.43 9.27 -26.87
CA GLU A 63 7.61 9.08 -26.03
C GLU A 63 7.31 9.00 -24.53
N LEU A 64 6.04 9.14 -24.12
CA LEU A 64 5.68 9.12 -22.70
C LEU A 64 5.93 7.74 -22.09
N THR A 65 6.82 7.70 -21.10
CA THR A 65 7.21 6.47 -20.38
C THR A 65 6.71 6.43 -18.95
N HIS A 66 6.45 7.60 -18.35
CA HIS A 66 6.02 7.73 -16.95
C HIS A 66 4.80 8.63 -16.85
N LEU A 67 3.74 8.11 -16.24
CA LEU A 67 2.51 8.86 -15.99
C LEU A 67 2.12 8.76 -14.53
N THR A 68 1.87 9.90 -13.90
CA THR A 68 1.22 9.99 -12.60
C THR A 68 -0.03 10.85 -12.71
N ILE A 69 -1.19 10.28 -12.41
CA ILE A 69 -2.46 11.01 -12.36
C ILE A 69 -3.09 10.81 -10.99
N ILE A 70 -3.33 11.91 -10.29
CA ILE A 70 -3.97 11.90 -8.98
C ILE A 70 -5.23 12.74 -9.07
N LEU A 71 -6.37 12.07 -9.17
CA LEU A 71 -7.70 12.66 -9.18
C LEU A 71 -8.27 12.63 -7.77
N ASN A 72 -8.28 13.77 -7.10
CA ASN A 72 -9.01 13.94 -5.85
C ASN A 72 -10.42 14.43 -6.19
N THR A 73 -11.36 13.50 -6.35
CA THR A 73 -12.77 13.85 -6.48
C THR A 73 -13.52 13.37 -5.25
N ASN A 74 -14.25 14.28 -4.62
CA ASN A 74 -15.19 13.97 -3.54
C ASN A 74 -16.57 13.56 -4.08
N TYR A 75 -16.73 13.48 -5.41
CA TYR A 75 -18.00 13.19 -6.05
C TYR A 75 -18.27 11.69 -6.08
N TYR A 76 -19.27 11.30 -5.30
CA TYR A 76 -19.77 9.93 -5.20
C TYR A 76 -20.66 9.57 -6.40
N PHE A 77 -20.47 8.33 -6.86
CA PHE A 77 -21.38 7.44 -7.59
C PHE A 77 -22.36 8.05 -8.62
N GLY A 78 -22.04 7.87 -9.89
CA GLY A 78 -22.97 7.90 -11.02
C GLY A 78 -22.43 7.02 -12.16
N ILE A 79 -23.31 6.42 -12.97
CA ILE A 79 -22.93 5.54 -14.10
C ILE A 79 -21.93 6.24 -15.04
N ASP A 80 -22.15 7.54 -15.28
CA ASP A 80 -21.29 8.43 -16.08
C ASP A 80 -19.83 8.48 -15.57
N ILE A 81 -19.58 8.33 -14.26
CA ILE A 81 -18.21 8.33 -13.70
C ILE A 81 -17.46 7.06 -14.11
N ASN A 82 -18.13 5.92 -14.15
CA ASN A 82 -17.49 4.64 -14.49
C ASN A 82 -17.07 4.61 -15.95
N GLU A 83 -17.93 5.07 -16.86
CA GLU A 83 -17.60 5.15 -18.29
C GLU A 83 -16.47 6.14 -18.55
N ARG A 84 -16.51 7.33 -17.93
CA ARG A 84 -15.43 8.32 -18.06
C ARG A 84 -14.10 7.81 -17.53
N ASN A 85 -14.08 7.18 -16.35
CA ASN A 85 -12.86 6.59 -15.81
C ASN A 85 -12.36 5.45 -16.70
N ARG A 86 -13.27 4.70 -17.35
CA ARG A 86 -12.90 3.61 -18.26
C ARG A 86 -12.25 4.17 -19.52
N SER A 87 -12.81 5.24 -20.08
CA SER A 87 -12.20 5.97 -21.19
C SER A 87 -10.80 6.48 -20.84
N LEU A 88 -10.62 7.06 -19.64
CA LEU A 88 -9.31 7.49 -19.17
C LEU A 88 -8.32 6.33 -19.08
N VAL A 89 -8.70 5.25 -18.41
CA VAL A 89 -7.87 4.05 -18.25
C VAL A 89 -7.51 3.46 -19.61
N ASN A 90 -8.46 3.39 -20.54
CA ASN A 90 -8.22 2.89 -21.90
C ASN A 90 -7.24 3.76 -22.69
N ILE A 91 -7.36 5.09 -22.60
CA ILE A 91 -6.39 6.01 -23.20
C ILE A 91 -4.98 5.75 -22.63
N ILE A 92 -4.87 5.66 -21.30
CA ILE A 92 -3.60 5.37 -20.63
C ILE A 92 -3.02 4.02 -21.08
N TRP A 93 -3.86 2.99 -21.18
CA TRP A 93 -3.45 1.65 -21.61
C TRP A 93 -3.02 1.61 -23.08
N SER A 94 -3.56 2.49 -23.92
CA SER A 94 -3.19 2.62 -25.33
C SER A 94 -1.84 3.31 -25.57
N LEU A 95 -1.23 3.91 -24.54
CA LEU A 95 0.05 4.61 -24.67
C LEU A 95 1.19 3.63 -24.98
N PRO A 96 1.86 3.75 -26.15
CA PRO A 96 2.70 2.68 -26.69
C PRO A 96 4.03 2.50 -25.96
N LYS A 97 4.52 3.52 -25.25
CA LYS A 97 5.80 3.46 -24.51
C LYS A 97 5.64 3.62 -23.00
N LEU A 98 4.42 3.60 -22.47
CA LEU A 98 4.17 3.81 -21.06
C LEU A 98 4.68 2.62 -20.23
N ILE A 99 5.77 2.81 -19.49
CA ILE A 99 6.39 1.78 -18.66
C ILE A 99 5.84 1.83 -17.23
N TYR A 100 5.64 3.03 -16.70
CA TYR A 100 5.21 3.28 -15.33
C TYR A 100 3.93 4.11 -15.29
N CYS A 101 2.93 3.62 -14.55
CA CYS A 101 1.70 4.34 -14.27
C CYS A 101 1.41 4.37 -12.76
N LYS A 102 1.23 5.56 -12.21
CA LYS A 102 0.63 5.78 -10.90
C LYS A 102 -0.70 6.47 -11.07
N ILE A 103 -1.75 5.89 -10.51
CA ILE A 103 -3.09 6.43 -10.66
C ILE A 103 -3.85 6.43 -9.33
N LYS A 104 -4.36 7.60 -8.95
CA LYS A 104 -5.30 7.75 -7.84
C LYS A 104 -6.63 8.21 -8.40
N MET A 105 -7.67 7.41 -8.23
CA MET A 105 -9.03 7.76 -8.63
C MET A 105 -10.04 7.10 -7.69
N PRO A 106 -11.26 7.66 -7.52
CA PRO A 106 -12.26 7.11 -6.60
C PRO A 106 -12.71 5.70 -6.98
N TYR A 107 -12.84 5.42 -8.29
CA TYR A 107 -13.20 4.12 -8.83
C TYR A 107 -12.32 3.83 -10.04
N PHE A 108 -11.52 2.77 -9.97
CA PHE A 108 -10.71 2.35 -11.10
C PHE A 108 -11.41 1.18 -11.83
N PRO A 109 -11.85 1.38 -13.08
CA PRO A 109 -12.47 0.33 -13.87
C PRO A 109 -11.42 -0.60 -14.46
N VAL A 110 -11.81 -1.85 -14.68
CA VAL A 110 -11.02 -2.79 -15.49
C VAL A 110 -10.86 -2.23 -16.91
N PRO A 111 -9.63 -2.17 -17.45
CA PRO A 111 -9.37 -1.74 -18.82
C PRO A 111 -10.02 -2.71 -19.83
N THR A 112 -10.38 -2.20 -21.01
CA THR A 112 -10.82 -3.02 -22.15
C THR A 112 -9.80 -3.04 -23.29
N ILE A 113 -8.75 -2.22 -23.19
CA ILE A 113 -7.63 -2.16 -24.12
C ILE A 113 -6.44 -2.88 -23.49
N VAL A 114 -5.72 -3.68 -24.28
CA VAL A 114 -4.50 -4.35 -23.84
C VAL A 114 -3.33 -3.35 -23.92
N SER A 115 -2.63 -3.15 -22.80
CA SER A 115 -1.37 -2.40 -22.80
C SER A 115 -0.22 -3.29 -23.25
N THR A 116 0.55 -2.82 -24.22
CA THR A 116 1.72 -3.53 -24.76
C THR A 116 3.04 -3.14 -24.09
N SER A 117 3.04 -2.13 -23.22
CA SER A 117 4.27 -1.51 -22.70
C SER A 117 4.33 -1.41 -21.18
N LEU A 118 3.17 -1.40 -20.50
CA LEU A 118 3.08 -1.14 -19.07
C LEU A 118 3.69 -2.28 -18.25
N GLN A 119 4.68 -1.92 -17.43
CA GLN A 119 5.43 -2.85 -16.58
C GLN A 119 5.24 -2.57 -15.08
N HIS A 120 4.91 -1.34 -14.71
CA HIS A 120 4.74 -0.92 -13.33
C HIS A 120 3.42 -0.18 -13.15
N LEU A 121 2.55 -0.70 -12.28
CA LEU A 121 1.25 -0.11 -12.00
C LEU A 121 1.09 0.09 -10.49
N LEU A 122 0.85 1.35 -10.10
CA LEU A 122 0.52 1.74 -8.74
C LEU A 122 -0.87 2.37 -8.74
N ILE A 123 -1.85 1.66 -8.19
CA ILE A 123 -3.19 2.18 -7.96
C ILE A 123 -3.28 2.67 -6.52
N VAL A 124 -3.84 3.86 -6.31
CA VAL A 124 -4.04 4.48 -5.01
C VAL A 124 -5.51 4.84 -4.85
N GLY A 125 -6.05 4.68 -3.65
CA GLY A 125 -7.44 5.03 -3.33
C GLY A 125 -8.20 3.85 -2.73
N ARG A 126 -9.51 3.82 -2.92
CA ARG A 126 -10.39 2.71 -2.49
C ARG A 126 -11.09 2.06 -3.69
N PRO A 127 -10.35 1.53 -4.66
CA PRO A 127 -10.94 0.77 -5.74
C PRO A 127 -11.57 -0.51 -5.18
N PHE A 128 -12.78 -0.79 -5.63
CA PHE A 128 -13.51 -2.02 -5.28
C PHE A 128 -13.09 -3.13 -6.24
N TYR A 129 -11.92 -3.74 -6.04
CA TYR A 129 -11.51 -4.90 -6.85
C TYR A 129 -11.89 -6.20 -6.17
N SER A 130 -12.57 -7.07 -6.90
CA SER A 130 -12.56 -8.51 -6.66
C SER A 130 -11.21 -9.12 -7.11
N PHE A 131 -10.94 -10.37 -6.73
CA PHE A 131 -9.79 -11.09 -7.30
C PHE A 131 -9.92 -11.27 -8.82
N HIS A 132 -11.15 -11.38 -9.32
CA HIS A 132 -11.46 -11.47 -10.73
C HIS A 132 -11.07 -10.19 -11.50
N ASP A 133 -11.32 -9.01 -10.92
CA ASP A 133 -10.90 -7.74 -11.51
C ASP A 133 -9.39 -7.63 -11.63
N ILE A 134 -8.64 -8.14 -10.63
CA ILE A 134 -7.18 -8.21 -10.68
C ILE A 134 -6.73 -9.16 -11.81
N ALA A 135 -7.39 -10.30 -11.97
CA ALA A 135 -7.11 -11.24 -13.06
C ALA A 135 -7.29 -10.58 -14.43
N TYR A 136 -8.40 -9.86 -14.61
CA TYR A 136 -8.64 -9.12 -15.85
C TYR A 136 -7.64 -7.99 -16.05
N LEU A 137 -7.32 -7.22 -15.01
CA LEU A 137 -6.30 -6.18 -15.09
C LEU A 137 -4.98 -6.73 -15.63
N ILE A 138 -4.59 -7.92 -15.16
CA ILE A 138 -3.37 -8.60 -15.61
C ILE A 138 -3.53 -9.16 -17.03
N LYS A 139 -4.70 -9.70 -17.39
CA LYS A 139 -5.02 -10.12 -18.77
C LYS A 139 -4.85 -8.97 -19.77
N TYR A 140 -5.27 -7.76 -19.40
CA TYR A 140 -5.12 -6.55 -20.21
C TYR A 140 -3.77 -5.83 -20.02
N THR A 141 -2.88 -6.37 -19.20
CA THR A 141 -1.54 -5.82 -18.96
C THR A 141 -0.50 -6.95 -18.90
N PRO A 142 -0.32 -7.70 -20.00
CA PRO A 142 0.45 -8.95 -20.00
C PRO A 142 1.92 -8.79 -19.59
N HIS A 143 2.50 -7.60 -19.80
CA HIS A 143 3.89 -7.30 -19.44
C HIS A 143 4.07 -6.70 -18.05
N LEU A 144 3.00 -6.65 -17.23
CA LEU A 144 3.04 -6.09 -15.89
C LEU A 144 3.96 -6.92 -14.98
N LYS A 145 5.01 -6.28 -14.45
CA LYS A 145 5.99 -6.90 -13.54
C LYS A 145 5.78 -6.48 -12.10
N GLN A 146 5.33 -5.25 -11.88
CA GLN A 146 5.14 -4.70 -10.53
C GLN A 146 3.73 -4.15 -10.39
N LEU A 147 3.02 -4.63 -9.38
CA LEU A 147 1.66 -4.23 -9.09
C LEU A 147 1.56 -3.78 -7.62
N THR A 148 1.13 -2.54 -7.42
CA THR A 148 0.70 -2.06 -6.12
C THR A 148 -0.79 -1.75 -6.15
N LEU A 149 -1.53 -2.48 -5.33
CA LEU A 149 -2.95 -2.32 -5.12
C LEU A 149 -3.19 -1.72 -3.73
N PRO A 150 -4.17 -0.83 -3.59
CA PRO A 150 -4.57 -0.34 -2.29
C PRO A 150 -5.48 -1.35 -1.58
N ARG A 151 -5.92 -0.98 -0.37
CA ARG A 151 -6.86 -1.73 0.47
C ARG A 151 -8.11 -2.18 -0.29
N LYS A 152 -8.35 -3.50 -0.31
CA LYS A 152 -9.62 -4.12 -0.74
C LYS A 152 -10.65 -3.97 0.38
N GLU A 153 -11.82 -3.36 0.12
CA GLU A 153 -12.87 -3.16 1.14
C GLU A 153 -14.06 -4.14 1.06
N ARG A 154 -14.24 -4.87 -0.04
CA ARG A 154 -15.41 -5.75 -0.23
C ARG A 154 -15.01 -7.22 -0.25
N GLN A 155 -15.74 -8.02 0.52
CA GLN A 155 -15.79 -9.47 0.38
C GLN A 155 -16.36 -9.79 -1.00
N SER A 156 -15.55 -10.35 -1.89
CA SER A 156 -16.05 -10.86 -3.17
C SER A 156 -16.75 -12.19 -2.94
N THR A 157 -17.91 -12.42 -3.52
CA THR A 157 -18.58 -13.73 -3.50
C THR A 157 -17.95 -14.74 -4.46
N ASP A 158 -16.99 -14.30 -5.28
CA ASP A 158 -16.67 -14.99 -6.53
C ASP A 158 -15.54 -16.03 -6.47
N HIS A 159 -15.56 -16.84 -7.53
CA HIS A 159 -14.80 -18.05 -7.84
C HIS A 159 -13.28 -17.90 -7.82
N GLU A 160 -12.61 -19.07 -7.76
CA GLU A 160 -11.15 -19.19 -7.87
C GLU A 160 -10.61 -18.53 -9.14
N LEU A 161 -9.39 -17.99 -9.05
CA LEU A 161 -8.67 -17.47 -10.20
C LEU A 161 -8.40 -18.60 -11.20
N SER A 162 -8.87 -18.44 -12.44
CA SER A 162 -8.72 -19.45 -13.49
C SER A 162 -7.38 -19.40 -14.23
N SER A 163 -6.57 -18.35 -14.03
CA SER A 163 -5.35 -18.12 -14.81
C SER A 163 -4.14 -17.76 -13.94
N SER A 164 -2.99 -18.36 -14.25
CA SER A 164 -1.71 -18.00 -13.65
C SER A 164 -1.26 -16.60 -14.07
N LEU A 165 -0.78 -15.83 -13.11
CA LEU A 165 -0.32 -14.44 -13.18
C LEU A 165 1.21 -14.41 -13.22
N THR A 166 1.79 -15.11 -14.20
CA THR A 166 3.23 -15.40 -14.28
C THR A 166 4.11 -14.18 -14.56
N SER A 167 3.55 -13.07 -15.05
CA SER A 167 4.31 -11.85 -15.34
C SER A 167 4.70 -11.06 -14.07
N ILE A 168 3.96 -11.24 -12.98
CA ILE A 168 4.14 -10.47 -11.75
C ILE A 168 5.37 -10.96 -10.97
N ILE A 169 6.28 -10.03 -10.69
CA ILE A 169 7.53 -10.23 -9.96
C ILE A 169 7.49 -9.51 -8.61
N SER A 170 6.77 -8.40 -8.50
CA SER A 170 6.60 -7.63 -7.27
C SER A 170 5.13 -7.29 -7.04
N LEU A 171 4.63 -7.62 -5.85
CA LEU A 171 3.28 -7.33 -5.41
C LEU A 171 3.31 -6.53 -4.10
N ASN A 172 2.54 -5.46 -4.05
CA ASN A 172 2.21 -4.73 -2.83
C ASN A 172 0.69 -4.59 -2.72
N THR A 173 0.07 -5.10 -1.66
CA THR A 173 -1.40 -5.14 -1.55
C THR A 173 -1.89 -5.12 -0.10
N GLU A 174 -3.18 -4.85 0.12
CA GLU A 174 -3.81 -4.88 1.45
C GLU A 174 -5.15 -5.63 1.40
N PHE A 175 -5.31 -6.60 2.30
CA PHE A 175 -6.47 -7.46 2.45
C PHE A 175 -7.25 -7.10 3.72
N TYR A 176 -8.58 -7.02 3.62
CA TYR A 176 -9.48 -6.70 4.73
C TYR A 176 -10.63 -7.70 4.78
N LEU A 177 -10.85 -8.35 5.94
CA LEU A 177 -11.95 -9.30 6.15
C LEU A 177 -12.06 -10.41 5.09
N GLU A 178 -10.94 -10.82 4.51
CA GLU A 178 -10.86 -11.90 3.54
C GLU A 178 -10.73 -13.25 4.23
N GLN A 179 -11.07 -14.32 3.51
CA GLN A 179 -10.87 -15.68 3.99
C GLN A 179 -9.43 -16.13 3.68
N GLU A 180 -8.78 -16.77 4.65
CA GLU A 180 -7.39 -17.25 4.56
C GLU A 180 -7.11 -17.99 3.24
N HIS A 181 -7.90 -19.01 2.92
CA HIS A 181 -7.72 -19.86 1.74
C HIS A 181 -7.75 -19.07 0.42
N ARG A 182 -8.49 -17.95 0.34
CA ARG A 182 -8.56 -17.14 -0.88
C ARG A 182 -7.27 -16.37 -1.12
N ILE A 183 -6.67 -15.84 -0.05
CA ILE A 183 -5.38 -15.16 -0.15
C ILE A 183 -4.29 -16.16 -0.53
N ILE A 184 -4.35 -17.37 0.04
CA ILE A 184 -3.42 -18.46 -0.32
C ILE A 184 -3.55 -18.81 -1.81
N ASN A 185 -4.78 -19.04 -2.28
CA ASN A 185 -5.04 -19.32 -3.70
C ASN A 185 -4.63 -18.14 -4.59
N PHE A 186 -4.78 -16.90 -4.13
CA PHE A 186 -4.30 -15.73 -4.85
C PHE A 186 -2.77 -15.75 -5.03
N PHE A 187 -2.01 -16.04 -3.98
CA PHE A 187 -0.55 -16.13 -4.05
C PHE A 187 -0.07 -17.28 -4.93
N ARG A 188 -0.76 -18.43 -4.91
CA ARG A 188 -0.47 -19.59 -5.79
C ARG A 188 -0.46 -19.26 -7.26
N ASN A 189 -1.23 -18.25 -7.66
CA ASN A 189 -1.29 -17.84 -9.06
C ASN A 189 -0.07 -17.00 -9.49
N MET A 190 0.90 -16.69 -8.62
CA MET A 190 2.06 -15.86 -8.94
C MET A 190 3.40 -16.59 -8.73
N PRO A 191 3.69 -17.67 -9.50
CA PRO A 191 4.86 -18.52 -9.27
C PRO A 191 6.22 -17.80 -9.48
N ASN A 192 6.21 -16.66 -10.17
CA ASN A 192 7.42 -15.85 -10.44
C ASN A 192 7.64 -14.71 -9.43
N LEU A 193 6.81 -14.63 -8.39
CA LEU A 193 6.87 -13.55 -7.42
C LEU A 193 8.19 -13.58 -6.65
N CYS A 194 8.97 -12.51 -6.78
CA CYS A 194 10.24 -12.32 -6.09
C CYS A 194 10.11 -11.38 -4.88
N GLN A 195 9.10 -10.51 -4.87
CA GLN A 195 8.86 -9.56 -3.80
C GLN A 195 7.39 -9.51 -3.45
N LEU A 196 7.08 -9.68 -2.17
CA LEU A 196 5.73 -9.65 -1.64
C LEU A 196 5.70 -8.69 -0.44
N THR A 197 4.93 -7.61 -0.58
CA THR A 197 4.56 -6.73 0.52
C THR A 197 3.05 -6.82 0.72
N PHE A 198 2.57 -7.14 1.92
CA PHE A 198 1.12 -7.10 2.15
C PHE A 198 0.69 -6.68 3.54
N ARG A 199 -0.52 -6.17 3.63
CA ARG A 199 -1.23 -5.97 4.90
C ARG A 199 -2.44 -6.88 5.00
N MET A 200 -2.70 -7.41 6.18
CA MET A 200 -3.95 -8.11 6.50
C MET A 200 -4.59 -7.48 7.73
N VAL A 201 -5.89 -7.22 7.64
CA VAL A 201 -6.67 -6.70 8.77
C VAL A 201 -7.77 -7.67 9.13
N ASN A 202 -7.83 -7.99 10.42
CA ASN A 202 -8.71 -8.99 11.03
C ASN A 202 -8.47 -10.41 10.52
N LEU A 203 -7.25 -10.70 10.11
CA LEU A 203 -6.83 -12.00 9.60
C LEU A 203 -5.33 -12.17 9.83
N TYR A 204 -4.92 -13.41 10.03
CA TYR A 204 -3.52 -13.80 10.02
C TYR A 204 -3.35 -15.16 9.33
N ILE A 205 -2.13 -15.44 8.88
CA ILE A 205 -1.68 -16.75 8.41
C ILE A 205 -0.54 -17.13 9.35
N ASP A 206 -0.62 -18.27 10.05
CA ASP A 206 0.49 -18.69 10.90
C ASP A 206 1.79 -18.96 10.11
N GLY A 207 2.93 -18.96 10.80
CA GLY A 207 4.23 -19.07 10.18
C GLY A 207 4.50 -20.41 9.51
N TYR A 208 3.87 -21.51 9.97
CA TYR A 208 4.02 -22.82 9.33
C TYR A 208 3.28 -22.87 8.00
N LYS A 209 2.04 -22.38 7.95
CA LYS A 209 1.28 -22.28 6.70
C LYS A 209 1.95 -21.33 5.71
N LEU A 210 2.40 -20.17 6.18
CA LEU A 210 3.07 -19.21 5.31
C LEU A 210 4.41 -19.77 4.79
N GLU A 211 5.16 -20.51 5.60
CA GLU A 211 6.33 -21.27 5.15
C GLU A 211 5.96 -22.27 4.04
N GLN A 212 4.92 -23.09 4.23
CA GLN A 212 4.48 -24.06 3.22
C GLN A 212 4.13 -23.40 1.88
N ILE A 213 3.40 -22.28 1.91
CA ILE A 213 3.05 -21.52 0.71
C ILE A 213 4.32 -21.02 0.02
N ILE A 214 5.29 -20.53 0.78
CA ILE A 214 6.53 -20.00 0.19
C ILE A 214 7.37 -21.12 -0.42
N ARG A 215 7.47 -22.26 0.25
CA ARG A 215 8.22 -23.43 -0.23
C ARG A 215 7.59 -24.07 -1.46
N ASN A 216 6.27 -24.13 -1.53
CA ASN A 216 5.56 -24.87 -2.59
C ASN A 216 5.20 -23.97 -3.77
N ASP A 217 4.75 -22.74 -3.48
CA ASP A 217 4.05 -21.91 -4.45
C ASP A 217 4.84 -20.63 -4.81
N LEU A 218 5.61 -20.07 -3.88
CA LEU A 218 6.40 -18.84 -4.07
C LEU A 218 7.91 -19.07 -4.01
N ILE A 219 8.39 -20.11 -4.71
CA ILE A 219 9.79 -20.57 -4.64
C ILE A 219 10.83 -19.47 -4.96
N LYS A 220 10.48 -18.48 -5.79
CA LYS A 220 11.36 -17.39 -6.20
C LYS A 220 11.34 -16.20 -5.24
N LEU A 221 10.54 -16.25 -4.16
CA LEU A 221 10.38 -15.13 -3.25
C LEU A 221 11.69 -14.83 -2.52
N LYS A 222 12.17 -13.59 -2.64
CA LYS A 222 13.41 -13.11 -2.00
C LYS A 222 13.14 -12.08 -0.91
N ILE A 223 12.06 -11.30 -1.07
CA ILE A 223 11.68 -10.26 -0.12
C ILE A 223 10.24 -10.51 0.30
N LEU A 224 10.05 -10.80 1.58
CA LEU A 224 8.75 -10.86 2.23
C LEU A 224 8.64 -9.71 3.22
N ARG A 225 7.57 -8.93 3.11
CA ARG A 225 7.23 -7.85 4.04
C ARG A 225 5.75 -7.96 4.36
N PHE A 226 5.40 -8.07 5.63
CA PHE A 226 3.99 -8.09 5.99
C PHE A 226 3.69 -7.36 7.29
N GLU A 227 2.43 -6.97 7.42
CA GLU A 227 1.79 -6.56 8.66
C GLU A 227 0.39 -7.18 8.71
N MET A 228 0.14 -8.01 9.71
CA MET A 228 -1.15 -8.64 9.96
C MET A 228 -1.69 -8.10 11.27
N SER A 229 -2.99 -7.82 11.33
CA SER A 229 -3.67 -7.42 12.56
C SER A 229 -4.86 -8.31 12.84
N ILE A 230 -5.06 -8.64 14.11
CA ILE A 230 -6.12 -9.56 14.55
C ILE A 230 -6.98 -8.85 15.58
N ILE A 231 -8.22 -8.52 15.24
CA ILE A 231 -9.23 -7.98 16.17
C ILE A 231 -10.15 -9.10 16.66
N SER A 232 -10.24 -9.27 17.97
CA SER A 232 -10.81 -10.41 18.74
C SER A 232 -11.77 -10.06 19.83
N ASN A 233 -13.03 -10.44 19.79
CA ASN A 233 -13.90 -10.13 20.93
C ASN A 233 -13.69 -11.05 22.16
N ASN A 234 -12.69 -11.94 22.16
CA ASN A 234 -12.46 -12.90 23.25
C ASN A 234 -11.02 -12.82 23.81
N GLU A 235 -10.87 -12.14 24.94
CA GLU A 235 -9.58 -11.83 25.60
C GLU A 235 -8.79 -13.08 26.04
N ASN A 236 -9.47 -14.07 26.61
CA ASN A 236 -8.82 -15.23 27.26
C ASN A 236 -8.11 -16.17 26.28
N ILE A 237 -8.58 -16.23 25.03
CA ILE A 237 -8.03 -17.13 24.01
C ILE A 237 -6.72 -16.57 23.42
N ARG A 238 -6.34 -15.31 23.69
CA ARG A 238 -5.37 -14.57 22.87
C ARG A 238 -3.99 -14.39 23.48
N ILE A 239 -3.92 -14.07 24.77
CA ILE A 239 -2.62 -13.92 25.46
C ILE A 239 -1.86 -15.24 25.44
N GLN A 240 -2.56 -16.38 25.52
CA GLN A 240 -1.97 -17.71 25.39
C GLN A 240 -1.53 -18.02 23.94
N LYS A 241 -2.17 -17.42 22.93
CA LYS A 241 -1.87 -17.65 21.51
C LYS A 241 -0.73 -16.80 20.96
N VAL A 242 -0.36 -15.67 21.58
CA VAL A 242 0.76 -14.84 21.08
C VAL A 242 2.08 -15.63 21.07
N PRO A 243 2.48 -16.34 22.15
CA PRO A 243 3.66 -17.19 22.13
C PRO A 243 3.60 -18.29 21.07
N GLU A 244 2.45 -18.94 20.90
CA GLU A 244 2.25 -19.98 19.89
C GLU A 244 2.34 -19.44 18.46
N LEU A 245 1.71 -18.29 18.21
CA LEU A 245 1.76 -17.59 16.94
C LEU A 245 3.19 -17.21 16.60
N LEU A 246 3.93 -16.58 17.52
CA LEU A 246 5.33 -16.25 17.29
C LEU A 246 6.21 -17.47 17.11
N LYS A 247 5.98 -18.54 17.88
CA LYS A 247 6.71 -19.81 17.75
C LYS A 247 6.59 -20.41 16.34
N SER A 248 5.45 -20.21 15.66
CA SER A 248 5.28 -20.65 14.27
C SER A 248 6.22 -19.94 13.27
N TYR A 249 6.80 -18.79 13.64
CA TYR A 249 7.80 -18.04 12.86
C TYR A 249 9.24 -18.22 13.37
N SER A 250 9.46 -19.20 14.25
CA SER A 250 10.78 -19.50 14.81
C SER A 250 11.41 -20.77 14.21
N SER A 251 10.89 -21.28 13.10
CA SER A 251 11.51 -22.42 12.41
C SER A 251 12.85 -22.03 11.76
N PRO A 252 13.74 -22.99 11.46
CA PRO A 252 15.00 -22.73 10.74
C PRO A 252 14.79 -22.03 9.39
N PHE A 253 13.65 -22.25 8.73
CA PHE A 253 13.27 -21.51 7.53
C PHE A 253 13.26 -20.00 7.75
N TRP A 254 12.58 -19.54 8.81
CA TRP A 254 12.45 -18.13 9.12
C TRP A 254 13.75 -17.52 9.62
N LEU A 255 14.42 -18.20 10.54
CA LEU A 255 15.56 -17.66 11.28
C LEU A 255 16.90 -17.80 10.56
N GLU A 256 17.12 -18.92 9.88
CA GLU A 256 18.43 -19.27 9.31
C GLU A 256 18.43 -19.14 7.78
N GLU A 257 17.48 -19.81 7.10
CA GLU A 257 17.39 -19.86 5.63
C GLU A 257 17.04 -18.49 5.05
N ARG A 258 15.95 -17.87 5.54
CA ARG A 258 15.41 -16.63 5.00
C ARG A 258 15.79 -15.38 5.78
N ARG A 259 16.12 -15.53 7.08
CA ARG A 259 16.41 -14.44 8.01
C ARG A 259 15.31 -13.37 8.01
N TRP A 260 14.05 -13.80 7.91
CA TRP A 260 12.88 -12.95 8.00
C TRP A 260 12.38 -12.97 9.43
N PHE A 261 12.89 -12.03 10.24
CA PHE A 261 12.47 -11.90 11.63
C PHE A 261 11.08 -11.30 11.74
N VAL A 262 10.32 -11.78 12.72
CA VAL A 262 8.94 -11.36 12.95
C VAL A 262 8.83 -10.79 14.35
N ARG A 263 8.07 -9.71 14.47
CA ARG A 263 7.70 -9.09 15.74
C ARG A 263 6.18 -9.15 15.89
N CYS A 264 5.75 -9.40 17.12
CA CYS A 264 4.37 -9.34 17.53
C CYS A 264 4.23 -8.27 18.60
N ASP A 265 3.40 -7.27 18.33
CA ASP A 265 3.01 -6.25 19.28
C ASP A 265 1.55 -6.46 19.68
N TRP A 266 1.23 -6.36 20.96
CA TRP A 266 -0.15 -6.50 21.45
C TRP A 266 -0.37 -5.67 22.70
N GLN A 267 -1.64 -5.52 23.08
CA GLN A 267 -2.02 -4.90 24.34
C GLN A 267 -2.68 -5.92 25.25
N GLN A 268 -2.58 -5.70 26.55
CA GLN A 268 -3.22 -6.59 27.53
C GLN A 268 -4.74 -6.40 27.57
N ASN A 269 -5.21 -5.15 27.42
CA ASN A 269 -6.63 -4.79 27.55
C ASN A 269 -7.32 -4.51 26.21
N ASN A 270 -6.54 -4.37 25.13
CA ASN A 270 -7.08 -4.14 23.81
C ASN A 270 -6.92 -5.40 22.98
N ASN A 271 -7.98 -5.72 22.27
CA ASN A 271 -8.09 -6.90 21.45
C ASN A 271 -7.34 -6.77 20.12
N ASN A 272 -6.21 -6.08 20.10
CA ASN A 272 -5.43 -5.86 18.89
C ASN A 272 -4.05 -6.51 19.05
N VAL A 273 -3.80 -7.48 18.17
CA VAL A 273 -2.48 -8.11 17.98
C VAL A 273 -1.98 -7.70 16.60
N TYR A 274 -0.75 -7.22 16.52
CA TYR A 274 -0.08 -6.82 15.29
C TYR A 274 1.16 -7.67 15.09
N LEU A 275 1.26 -8.33 13.94
CA LEU A 275 2.37 -9.19 13.59
C LEU A 275 3.03 -8.68 12.31
N TYR A 276 4.34 -8.46 12.30
CA TYR A 276 5.02 -7.91 11.13
C TYR A 276 6.48 -8.34 11.01
N THR A 277 6.99 -8.31 9.78
CA THR A 277 8.40 -8.58 9.46
C THR A 277 9.30 -7.40 9.83
N LEU A 278 10.55 -7.68 10.20
CA LEU A 278 11.60 -6.68 10.42
C LEU A 278 12.59 -6.61 9.24
N PRO A 279 13.14 -5.42 8.91
CA PRO A 279 12.76 -4.11 9.46
C PRO A 279 11.33 -3.71 9.04
N TYR A 280 10.67 -2.90 9.87
CA TYR A 280 9.28 -2.49 9.60
C TYR A 280 9.17 -1.79 8.24
N ALA A 281 8.29 -2.31 7.39
CA ALA A 281 8.29 -1.98 5.96
C ALA A 281 7.43 -0.79 5.57
N PHE A 282 6.52 -0.37 6.44
CA PHE A 282 5.41 0.51 6.07
C PHE A 282 5.58 1.95 6.57
N TYR A 283 4.86 2.87 5.92
CA TYR A 283 4.97 4.31 6.16
C TYR A 283 4.12 4.82 7.32
N ASP A 284 3.16 4.04 7.78
CA ASP A 284 2.33 4.37 8.92
C ASP A 284 2.37 3.28 9.97
N TYR A 285 2.39 3.68 11.23
CA TYR A 285 2.42 2.78 12.38
C TYR A 285 1.40 3.22 13.43
N HIS A 286 0.69 2.25 13.98
CA HIS A 286 -0.34 2.43 14.99
C HIS A 286 0.19 1.96 16.34
N LEU A 287 0.69 2.90 17.14
CA LEU A 287 1.12 2.65 18.51
C LEU A 287 -0.09 2.79 19.43
N VAL A 288 -0.51 1.69 20.06
CA VAL A 288 -1.50 1.74 21.13
C VAL A 288 -0.81 1.42 22.44
N TRP A 289 -0.91 2.34 23.41
CA TRP A 289 -0.14 2.33 24.65
C TRP A 289 -1.02 1.97 25.86
N PRO A 290 -0.53 1.15 26.80
CA PRO A 290 0.77 0.46 26.79
C PRO A 290 0.81 -0.67 25.75
N ILE A 291 2.03 -0.98 25.26
CA ILE A 291 2.26 -2.07 24.30
C ILE A 291 3.20 -3.10 24.90
N ARG A 292 2.91 -4.37 24.62
CA ARG A 292 3.83 -5.49 24.82
C ARG A 292 4.35 -5.90 23.45
N SER A 293 5.59 -6.35 23.40
CA SER A 293 6.26 -6.74 22.17
C SER A 293 7.11 -7.98 22.42
N GLN A 294 7.11 -8.89 21.46
CA GLN A 294 7.96 -10.07 21.44
C GLN A 294 8.40 -10.32 20.01
N LEU A 295 9.59 -10.88 19.84
CA LEU A 295 10.25 -11.04 18.55
C LEU A 295 10.82 -12.46 18.41
N THR A 296 11.06 -12.90 17.18
CA THR A 296 11.56 -14.26 16.90
C THR A 296 13.08 -14.41 16.97
N CYS A 297 13.86 -13.32 17.03
CA CYS A 297 15.33 -13.37 17.12
C CYS A 297 15.86 -13.45 18.57
N PHE A 298 17.13 -13.81 18.72
CA PHE A 298 17.77 -13.95 20.04
C PHE A 298 18.00 -12.58 20.72
N PRO A 299 17.94 -12.52 22.06
CA PRO A 299 18.12 -11.28 22.84
C PRO A 299 19.50 -10.62 22.66
N ASP A 300 20.50 -11.34 22.17
CA ASP A 300 21.86 -10.82 21.94
C ASP A 300 21.94 -9.87 20.73
N TYR A 301 20.92 -9.86 19.85
CA TYR A 301 20.78 -8.82 18.85
C TYR A 301 20.02 -7.64 19.46
N THR A 302 20.77 -6.66 19.95
CA THR A 302 20.26 -5.31 20.22
C THR A 302 19.87 -4.63 18.91
N TYR A 303 18.86 -5.13 18.22
CA TYR A 303 18.16 -4.33 17.24
C TYR A 303 17.54 -3.18 18.03
N ASP A 304 18.11 -1.98 17.92
CA ASP A 304 17.35 -0.76 18.17
C ASP A 304 16.04 -0.91 17.40
N TRP A 305 14.89 -0.73 18.08
CA TRP A 305 13.58 -0.86 17.45
C TRP A 305 13.38 0.36 16.54
N SER A 306 14.07 0.35 15.41
CA SER A 306 14.12 1.44 14.46
C SER A 306 13.00 1.27 13.44
N TYR A 307 12.12 2.25 13.43
CA TYR A 307 10.99 2.36 12.53
C TYR A 307 11.28 3.43 11.48
N ASN A 308 12.46 3.33 10.85
CA ASN A 308 12.99 4.38 9.98
C ASN A 308 12.13 4.66 8.75
N ARG A 309 11.23 3.76 8.35
CA ARG A 309 10.29 3.99 7.24
C ARG A 309 9.00 4.67 7.65
N VAL A 310 8.70 4.69 8.95
CA VAL A 310 7.46 5.28 9.45
C VAL A 310 7.56 6.78 9.32
N GLN A 311 6.62 7.34 8.58
CA GLN A 311 6.42 8.77 8.40
C GLN A 311 5.19 9.26 9.17
N LYS A 312 4.18 8.39 9.30
CA LYS A 312 2.93 8.68 10.01
C LYS A 312 2.81 7.81 11.26
N LEU A 313 3.00 8.40 12.43
CA LEU A 313 2.78 7.72 13.70
C LEU A 313 1.42 8.11 14.28
N ARG A 314 0.57 7.12 14.58
CA ARG A 314 -0.65 7.32 15.37
C ARG A 314 -0.44 6.73 16.74
N VAL A 315 -0.65 7.53 17.77
CA VAL A 315 -0.52 7.10 19.17
C VAL A 315 -1.86 7.21 19.87
N TRP A 316 -2.31 6.08 20.41
CA TRP A 316 -3.54 5.92 21.18
C TRP A 316 -3.20 5.44 22.58
N HIS A 317 -3.87 5.96 23.61
CA HIS A 317 -3.63 5.53 25.00
C HIS A 317 -4.89 4.94 25.62
N THR A 318 -4.72 3.83 26.35
CA THR A 318 -5.76 3.25 27.19
C THR A 318 -5.41 3.51 28.66
N ALA A 319 -6.35 4.08 29.42
CA ALA A 319 -6.13 4.87 30.65
C ALA A 319 -5.54 4.14 31.88
N ASP A 320 -5.19 2.85 31.81
CA ASP A 320 -5.18 2.02 33.01
C ASP A 320 -3.82 1.46 33.47
N GLN A 321 -2.67 1.83 32.89
CA GLN A 321 -1.41 1.18 33.27
C GLN A 321 -0.17 2.08 33.29
N LYS A 322 0.62 1.92 34.37
CA LYS A 322 1.98 2.46 34.47
C LYS A 322 2.86 1.80 33.41
N SER A 323 3.55 2.62 32.66
CA SER A 323 4.23 2.18 31.45
C SER A 323 5.67 1.73 31.67
N ALA A 324 6.07 0.66 30.98
CA ALA A 324 7.48 0.37 30.75
C ALA A 324 8.09 1.37 29.75
N GLN A 325 9.37 1.68 29.89
CA GLN A 325 10.12 2.38 28.83
C GLN A 325 10.20 1.48 27.60
N LEU A 326 9.84 2.02 26.43
CA LEU A 326 10.03 1.33 25.15
C LEU A 326 11.29 1.84 24.49
N ASN A 327 12.10 0.91 24.00
CA ASN A 327 13.27 1.21 23.17
C ASN A 327 12.88 1.40 21.70
N MET A 328 11.78 2.11 21.43
CA MET A 328 11.33 2.47 20.08
C MET A 328 12.04 3.72 19.57
N HIS A 329 12.39 3.73 18.29
CA HIS A 329 13.00 4.88 17.63
C HIS A 329 12.35 5.15 16.26
N PHE A 330 11.81 6.35 16.10
CA PHE A 330 11.14 6.80 14.87
C PHE A 330 11.85 8.04 14.30
N SER A 331 12.79 7.83 13.39
CA SER A 331 13.65 8.89 12.86
C SER A 331 13.02 9.77 11.77
N GLN A 332 11.97 9.29 11.08
CA GLN A 332 11.42 9.93 9.86
C GLN A 332 9.97 10.42 10.00
N ILE A 333 9.48 10.66 11.22
CA ILE A 333 8.09 11.12 11.43
C ILE A 333 7.87 12.49 10.81
N ASN A 334 6.97 12.57 9.83
CA ASN A 334 6.45 13.82 9.26
C ASN A 334 5.02 14.14 9.75
N ARG A 335 4.31 13.15 10.30
CA ARG A 335 2.96 13.29 10.80
C ARG A 335 2.76 12.50 12.08
N LEU A 336 2.48 13.20 13.17
CA LEU A 336 2.09 12.62 14.45
C LEU A 336 0.59 12.84 14.69
N ILE A 337 -0.14 11.77 14.98
CA ILE A 337 -1.56 11.83 15.36
C ILE A 337 -1.68 11.30 16.78
N LEU A 338 -2.18 12.14 17.68
CA LEU A 338 -2.32 11.85 19.09
C LEU A 338 -3.80 11.71 19.43
N SER A 339 -4.18 10.59 20.06
CA SER A 339 -5.54 10.36 20.55
C SER A 339 -5.46 9.97 22.01
N PHE A 340 -5.57 10.98 22.89
CA PHE A 340 -5.51 10.82 24.34
C PHE A 340 -6.74 11.46 24.99
N PRO A 341 -7.24 10.93 26.11
CA PRO A 341 -8.03 11.74 27.01
C PRO A 341 -7.17 12.94 27.48
N ILE A 342 -7.71 14.15 27.40
CA ILE A 342 -7.06 15.33 27.97
C ILE A 342 -7.39 15.32 29.46
N ASP A 343 -6.58 14.60 30.22
CA ASP A 343 -6.66 14.55 31.68
C ASP A 343 -5.29 14.86 32.30
N ASN A 344 -5.23 14.79 33.63
CA ASN A 344 -4.02 15.10 34.40
C ASN A 344 -2.82 14.19 34.06
N GLN A 345 -3.02 13.07 33.36
CA GLN A 345 -1.96 12.15 32.95
C GLN A 345 -1.34 12.50 31.60
N PHE A 346 -1.92 13.42 30.81
CA PHE A 346 -1.47 13.74 29.46
C PHE A 346 0.05 14.00 29.34
N TYR A 347 0.61 14.83 30.22
CA TYR A 347 2.05 15.13 30.21
C TYR A 347 2.94 13.93 30.57
N SER A 348 2.42 13.02 31.42
CA SER A 348 3.15 11.80 31.78
C SER A 348 3.23 10.82 30.61
N ILE A 349 2.23 10.83 29.72
CA ILE A 349 2.14 9.99 28.52
C ILE A 349 2.97 10.57 27.37
N ILE A 350 2.95 11.90 27.20
CA ILE A 350 3.65 12.57 26.11
C ILE A 350 5.18 12.47 26.24
N ARG A 351 5.74 12.55 27.45
CA ARG A 351 7.20 12.53 27.63
C ARG A 351 7.86 11.27 27.03
N PRO A 352 7.39 10.04 27.31
CA PRO A 352 7.86 8.84 26.63
C PRO A 352 7.72 8.89 25.10
N ILE A 353 6.61 9.42 24.58
CA ILE A 353 6.36 9.49 23.13
C ILE A 353 7.34 10.45 22.44
N ILE A 354 7.64 11.60 23.06
CA ILE A 354 8.65 12.51 22.54
C ILE A 354 10.02 11.84 22.53
N SER A 355 10.34 11.03 23.54
CA SER A 355 11.63 10.34 23.63
C SER A 355 11.88 9.37 22.48
N ILE A 356 10.84 8.68 21.99
CA ILE A 356 10.94 7.72 20.87
C ILE A 356 10.92 8.40 19.49
N ILE A 357 10.55 9.69 19.41
CA ILE A 357 10.51 10.49 18.17
C ILE A 357 11.80 11.30 17.96
N ARG A 358 12.73 11.28 18.93
CA ARG A 358 13.94 12.15 18.91
C ARG A 358 14.60 12.16 17.54
N LYS A 359 14.56 13.34 16.90
CA LYS A 359 15.39 13.65 15.76
C LYS A 359 16.84 13.55 16.23
N THR A 360 17.63 12.66 15.65
CA THR A 360 19.04 12.91 15.45
C THR A 360 19.14 14.16 14.57
N CYS A 361 19.16 15.33 15.22
CA CYS A 361 19.58 16.58 14.61
C CYS A 361 21.07 16.53 14.32
#